data_AF-A0A2V7T5G4-F1
#
_entry.id   AF-A0A2V7T5G4-F1
#
_cell.length_a   1.000
_cell.length_b   1.000
_cell.length_c   1.000
_cell.angle_alpha   90.00
_cell.angle_beta   90.00
_cell.angle_gamma   90.00
#
_symmetry.space_group_name_H-M   'P 1'
#
loop_
_entity.id
_entity.type
_entity.pdbx_description
1 polymer ?
#
loop_
_entity_poly.entity_id
_entity_poly.type
_entity_poly.pdbx_seq_one_letter_code
_entity_poly.pdbx_strand_id
1 'polypeptide(L)'
;MSIPFPSPEWVRAYGAAINANSVYKAASLEWTFGAVALVVNPQPEIGIAEPLGIWLDLDRGVCREAKVVSQQEADGAPFVITADYAQWKRV
;
A
#
# COMPACT_ATOMS: atom_id res chain seq x y z
N MET A 1 -15.13 2.40 -14.91
CA MET A 1 -14.10 3.41 -14.60
C MET A 1 -13.02 2.73 -13.78
N SER A 2 -11.76 2.80 -14.20
CA SER A 2 -10.63 2.26 -13.42
C SER A 2 -10.18 3.31 -12.41
N ILE A 3 -10.03 2.94 -11.14
CA ILE A 3 -9.47 3.84 -10.12
C ILE A 3 -7.96 3.94 -10.36
N PRO A 4 -7.36 5.15 -10.46
CA PRO A 4 -5.95 5.30 -10.78
C PRO A 4 -5.06 4.88 -9.61
N PHE A 5 -4.06 4.03 -9.87
CA PHE A 5 -2.99 3.75 -8.90
C PHE A 5 -1.94 4.88 -8.97
N PRO A 6 -1.34 5.33 -7.84
CA PRO A 6 -1.64 5.01 -6.44
C PRO A 6 -2.56 6.06 -5.75
N SER A 7 -3.74 6.37 -6.30
CA SER A 7 -4.60 7.41 -5.73
C SER A 7 -5.18 7.02 -4.36
N PRO A 8 -5.60 7.99 -3.52
CA PRO A 8 -6.25 7.71 -2.25
C PRO A 8 -7.47 6.79 -2.37
N GLU A 9 -8.26 6.93 -3.44
CA GLU A 9 -9.41 6.07 -3.74
C GLU A 9 -8.97 4.63 -3.99
N TRP A 10 -7.87 4.45 -4.73
CA TRP A 10 -7.31 3.14 -5.02
C TRP A 10 -6.82 2.47 -3.73
N VAL A 11 -6.11 3.22 -2.88
CA VAL A 11 -5.60 2.71 -1.60
C VAL A 11 -6.74 2.30 -0.66
N ARG A 12 -7.80 3.12 -0.55
CA ARG A 12 -9.00 2.76 0.22
C ARG A 12 -9.67 1.50 -0.33
N ALA A 13 -9.82 1.41 -1.65
CA ALA A 13 -10.38 0.23 -2.29
C ALA A 13 -9.52 -1.02 -2.07
N TYR A 14 -8.20 -0.86 -2.05
CA TYR A 14 -7.26 -1.95 -1.80
C TYR A 14 -7.38 -2.48 -0.37
N GLY A 15 -7.41 -1.61 0.65
CA GLY A 15 -7.65 -2.02 2.04
C GLY A 15 -8.99 -2.75 2.21
N ALA A 16 -10.05 -2.29 1.54
CA ALA A 16 -11.34 -2.98 1.53
C ALA A 16 -11.27 -4.36 0.86
N ALA A 17 -10.55 -4.47 -0.27
CA ALA A 17 -10.36 -5.72 -0.98
C ALA A 17 -9.56 -6.75 -0.15
N ILE A 18 -8.54 -6.30 0.59
CA ILE A 18 -7.80 -7.14 1.54
C ILE A 18 -8.76 -7.75 2.56
N ASN A 19 -9.59 -6.92 3.19
CA ASN A 19 -10.54 -7.36 4.22
C ASN A 19 -11.65 -8.27 3.69
N ALA A 20 -12.02 -8.12 2.42
CA ALA A 20 -13.01 -8.98 1.77
C ALA A 20 -12.44 -10.34 1.34
N ASN A 21 -11.12 -10.53 1.36
CA ASN A 21 -10.47 -11.73 0.84
C ASN A 21 -10.20 -12.76 1.96
N SER A 22 -10.99 -13.84 1.95
CA SER A 22 -10.87 -14.94 2.91
C SER A 22 -9.57 -15.74 2.78
N VAL A 23 -9.01 -15.85 1.57
CA VAL A 23 -7.73 -16.52 1.32
C VAL A 23 -6.58 -15.72 1.91
N TYR A 24 -6.56 -14.40 1.67
CA TYR A 24 -5.59 -13.51 2.29
C TYR A 24 -5.67 -13.59 3.81
N LYS A 25 -6.89 -13.50 4.36
CA LYS A 25 -7.10 -13.57 5.80
C LYS A 25 -6.52 -14.84 6.40
N ALA A 26 -6.75 -16.00 5.78
CA ALA A 26 -6.24 -17.29 6.25
C ALA A 26 -4.70 -17.36 6.16
N ALA A 27 -4.10 -16.84 5.09
CA ALA A 27 -2.66 -16.85 4.88
C ALA A 27 -1.88 -15.90 5.80
N SER A 28 -2.54 -14.86 6.33
CA SER A 28 -1.89 -13.79 7.09
C SER A 28 -2.25 -13.77 8.58
N LEU A 29 -2.78 -14.86 9.14
CA LEU A 29 -3.17 -14.95 10.55
C LEU A 29 -2.01 -14.75 11.54
N GLU A 30 -0.79 -15.15 11.15
CA GLU A 30 0.41 -15.04 11.98
C GLU A 30 1.10 -13.68 11.83
N TRP A 31 0.64 -12.81 10.92
CA TRP A 31 1.19 -11.48 10.77
C TRP A 31 0.80 -10.59 11.96
N THR A 32 1.78 -10.23 12.79
CA THR A 32 1.61 -9.31 13.92
C THR A 32 2.64 -8.18 13.91
N PHE A 33 3.34 -8.01 12.79
CA PHE A 33 4.42 -7.02 12.69
C PHE A 33 3.91 -5.60 12.39
N GLY A 34 2.60 -5.42 12.27
CA GLY A 34 1.97 -4.12 12.04
C GLY A 34 2.08 -3.69 10.59
N ALA A 35 2.44 -2.42 10.38
CA ALA A 35 2.30 -1.80 9.08
C ALA A 35 3.33 -2.26 8.05
N VAL A 36 2.91 -2.26 6.79
CA VAL A 36 3.77 -2.32 5.61
C VAL A 36 3.55 -1.04 4.82
N ALA A 37 4.64 -0.38 4.45
CA ALA A 37 4.63 0.75 3.53
C ALA A 37 5.06 0.30 2.13
N LEU A 38 4.27 0.65 1.12
CA LEU A 38 4.62 0.49 -0.29
C LEU A 38 4.91 1.87 -0.87
N VAL A 39 6.14 2.12 -1.28
CA VAL A 39 6.59 3.41 -1.80
C VAL A 39 6.70 3.34 -3.31
N VAL A 40 6.07 4.30 -3.98
CA VAL A 40 6.23 4.57 -5.39
C VAL A 40 7.25 5.69 -5.56
N ASN A 41 8.34 5.41 -6.27
CA ASN A 41 9.34 6.42 -6.59
C ASN A 41 8.75 7.59 -7.41
N PRO A 42 9.37 8.78 -7.34
CA PRO A 42 8.96 9.90 -8.17
C PRO A 42 8.99 9.53 -9.65
N GLN A 43 7.94 9.91 -10.36
CA GLN A 43 7.88 9.84 -11.81
C GLN A 43 7.12 11.05 -12.36
N PRO A 44 7.80 12.20 -12.51
CA PRO A 44 7.16 13.45 -12.93
C PRO A 44 6.46 13.36 -14.29
N GLU A 45 6.95 12.50 -15.18
CA GLU A 45 6.38 12.24 -16.51
C GLU A 45 4.91 11.77 -16.47
N ILE A 46 4.48 11.17 -15.35
CA ILE A 46 3.10 10.72 -15.12
C ILE A 46 2.42 11.46 -13.97
N GLY A 47 2.98 12.59 -13.53
CA GLY A 47 2.42 13.45 -12.50
C GLY A 47 2.76 13.06 -11.06
N ILE A 48 3.70 12.15 -10.83
CA ILE A 48 4.20 11.80 -9.50
C ILE A 48 5.47 12.62 -9.23
N ALA A 49 5.32 13.84 -8.75
CA ALA A 49 6.46 14.74 -8.53
C ALA A 49 7.34 14.33 -7.34
N GLU A 50 6.73 13.76 -6.31
CA GLU A 50 7.36 13.35 -5.05
C GLU A 50 7.08 11.87 -4.79
N PRO A 51 7.94 11.17 -4.02
CA PRO A 51 7.68 9.79 -3.66
C PRO A 51 6.39 9.68 -2.86
N LEU A 52 5.56 8.69 -3.20
CA LEU A 52 4.27 8.48 -2.57
C LEU A 52 4.25 7.14 -1.85
N GLY A 53 3.98 7.17 -0.55
CA GLY A 53 3.84 5.99 0.30
C GLY A 53 2.39 5.53 0.38
N ILE A 54 2.18 4.23 0.41
CA ILE A 54 0.92 3.57 0.75
C ILE A 54 1.14 2.85 2.07
N TRP A 55 0.50 3.32 3.13
CA TRP A 55 0.54 2.68 4.45
C TRP A 55 -0.59 1.66 4.56
N LEU A 56 -0.25 0.42 4.89
CA LEU A 56 -1.19 -0.66 5.16
C LEU A 56 -0.95 -1.15 6.59
N ASP A 57 -1.85 -0.80 7.52
CA ASP A 57 -1.80 -1.35 8.88
C ASP A 57 -2.43 -2.74 8.89
N LEU A 58 -1.59 -3.77 8.95
CA LEU A 58 -1.98 -5.16 8.82
C LEU A 58 -1.82 -5.90 10.16
N ASP A 59 -2.86 -6.63 10.57
CA ASP A 59 -2.84 -7.47 11.77
C ASP A 59 -3.73 -8.69 11.57
N ARG A 60 -3.13 -9.88 11.66
CA ARG A 60 -3.80 -11.20 11.63
C ARG A 60 -4.86 -11.34 10.53
N GLY A 61 -4.49 -10.97 9.31
CA GLY A 61 -5.36 -11.08 8.13
C GLY A 61 -6.40 -9.97 7.98
N VAL A 62 -6.27 -8.88 8.74
CA VAL A 62 -7.12 -7.68 8.63
C VAL A 62 -6.26 -6.46 8.31
N CYS A 63 -6.73 -5.65 7.36
CA CYS A 63 -6.24 -4.31 7.11
C CYS A 63 -7.03 -3.32 7.97
N ARG A 64 -6.43 -2.80 9.04
CA ARG A 64 -7.06 -1.85 9.98
C ARG A 64 -7.12 -0.45 9.38
N GLU A 65 -6.11 -0.06 8.62
CA GLU A 65 -6.03 1.23 7.95
C GLU A 65 -5.29 1.09 6.61
N ALA A 66 -5.76 1.79 5.58
CA ALA A 66 -5.07 1.94 4.31
C ALA A 66 -5.11 3.42 3.90
N LYS A 67 -3.96 4.07 3.78
CA LYS A 67 -3.86 5.50 3.46
C LYS A 67 -2.63 5.83 2.62
N VAL A 68 -2.72 6.93 1.87
CA VAL A 68 -1.57 7.54 1.21
C VAL A 68 -0.83 8.38 2.24
N VAL A 69 0.50 8.27 2.25
CA VAL A 69 1.39 8.94 3.20
C VAL A 69 2.61 9.51 2.48
N SER A 70 3.33 10.41 3.13
CA SER A 70 4.64 10.88 2.64
C SER A 70 5.70 9.78 2.77
N GLN A 71 6.83 9.93 2.08
CA GLN A 71 8.00 9.07 2.29
C GLN A 71 8.41 9.00 3.76
N GLN A 72 8.45 10.15 4.44
CA GLN A 72 8.89 10.24 5.83
C GLN A 72 7.99 9.42 6.78
N GLU A 73 6.67 9.45 6.54
CA GLU A 73 5.73 8.63 7.31
C GLU A 73 5.84 7.14 6.93
N ALA A 74 6.04 6.83 5.65
CA ALA A 74 6.29 5.46 5.18
C ALA A 74 7.54 4.84 5.82
N ASP A 75 8.63 5.61 5.99
CA ASP A 75 9.87 5.16 6.61
C ASP A 75 9.71 4.75 8.08
N GLY A 76 8.61 5.15 8.72
CA GLY A 76 8.24 4.70 10.07
C GLY A 76 7.63 3.29 10.12
N ALA A 77 7.31 2.68 8.98
CA ALA A 77 6.75 1.33 8.94
C ALA A 77 7.84 0.27 9.21
N PRO A 78 7.51 -0.83 9.92
CA PRO A 78 8.43 -1.95 10.11
C PRO A 78 8.97 -2.57 8.83
N PHE A 79 8.19 -2.47 7.74
CA PHE A 79 8.61 -2.89 6.40
C PHE A 79 8.29 -1.80 5.40
N VAL A 80 9.29 -1.45 4.59
CA VAL A 80 9.17 -0.49 3.50
C VAL A 80 9.61 -1.17 2.21
N ILE A 81 8.72 -1.26 1.24
CA ILE A 81 9.01 -1.80 -0.09
C ILE A 81 8.93 -0.65 -1.07
N THR A 82 10.02 -0.38 -1.78
CA THR A 82 10.12 0.75 -2.70
C THR A 82 10.37 0.24 -4.11
N ALA A 83 9.62 0.77 -5.07
CA ALA A 83 9.82 0.46 -6.49
C ALA A 83 9.31 1.60 -7.39
N ASP A 84 9.72 1.56 -8.66
CA ASP A 84 9.19 2.47 -9.68
C ASP A 84 7.74 2.12 -10.02
N TYR A 85 6.97 3.11 -10.47
CA TYR A 85 5.57 2.91 -10.89
C TYR A 85 5.42 1.74 -11.88
N ALA A 86 6.33 1.64 -12.85
CA ALA A 86 6.32 0.59 -13.86
C ALA A 86 6.54 -0.81 -13.27
N GLN A 87 7.31 -0.93 -12.19
CA GLN A 87 7.51 -2.20 -11.48
C GLN A 87 6.26 -2.56 -10.68
N TRP A 88 5.68 -1.60 -9.95
CA TRP A 88 4.43 -1.82 -9.22
C TRP A 88 3.28 -2.27 -10.12
N LYS A 89 3.18 -1.73 -11.34
CA LYS A 89 2.15 -2.11 -12.30
C LYS A 89 2.28 -3.54 -12.86
N ARG A 90 3.40 -4.22 -12.63
CA ARG A 90 3.64 -5.60 -13.09
C ARG A 90 3.35 -6.65 -12.01
N VAL A 91 3.26 -6.22 -10.75
CA VAL A 91 2.92 -7.06 -9.59
C VAL A 91 1.40 -7.16 -9.48
#